data_AF-A0A918QMH3-F1
#
_entry.id   AF-A0A918QMH3-F1
#
_cell.length_a   1.000
_cell.length_b   1.000
_cell.length_c   1.000
_cell.angle_alpha   90.00
_cell.angle_beta   90.00
_cell.angle_gamma   90.00
#
_symmetry.space_group_name_H-M   'P 1'
#
loop_
_entity.id
_entity.type
_entity.pdbx_description
1 polymer ?
#
loop_
_entity_poly.entity_id
_entity_poly.type
_entity_poly.pdbx_seq_one_letter_code
_entity_poly.pdbx_strand_id
1 'polypeptide(L)'
;MTPQVLYLIACAAGPTQRDVLPKAEAMLVAPLSCTSLNKWANGIADTLAIGLVSEGVNMGVPVLAMPYFNQAQGRQPAVPRSVADLRAQNVKYLDGPAGYELHPPKQGAPAAFPWERALRALEEVVSG
;
A
#
# COMPACT_ATOMS: atom_id res chain seq x y z
N MET A 1 11.02 -19.14 13.38
CA MET A 1 11.28 -17.69 13.41
C MET A 1 10.17 -17.07 12.58
N THR A 2 9.14 -16.55 13.23
CA THR A 2 7.94 -16.03 12.53
C THR A 2 8.28 -14.66 11.96
N PRO A 3 8.17 -14.41 10.64
CA PRO A 3 8.44 -13.09 10.07
C PRO A 3 7.48 -12.06 10.69
N GLN A 4 8.01 -10.94 11.16
CA GLN A 4 7.19 -9.88 11.74
C GLN A 4 6.57 -9.05 10.61
N VAL A 5 5.42 -9.52 10.11
CA VAL A 5 4.62 -8.81 9.12
C VAL A 5 3.88 -7.65 9.81
N LEU A 6 4.28 -6.41 9.54
CA LEU A 6 3.54 -5.23 10.00
C LEU A 6 2.36 -4.96 9.06
N TYR A 7 1.15 -5.30 9.51
CA TYR A 7 -0.08 -4.74 8.96
C TYR A 7 -0.21 -3.32 9.49
N LEU A 8 -0.28 -2.33 8.61
CA LEU A 8 -0.30 -0.94 9.04
C LEU A 8 -1.71 -0.56 9.54
N ILE A 9 -2.01 -0.93 10.78
CA ILE A 9 -3.05 -0.31 11.61
C ILE A 9 -2.31 0.71 12.48
N ALA A 10 -2.25 1.96 12.04
CA ALA A 10 -1.55 3.00 12.78
C ALA A 10 -2.32 3.35 14.06
N CYS A 11 -1.89 2.79 15.20
CA CYS A 11 -2.17 3.37 16.52
C CYS A 11 -1.19 4.53 16.72
N ALA A 12 -1.66 5.77 16.63
CA ALA A 12 -0.82 6.93 16.92
C ALA A 12 -0.46 6.95 18.42
N ALA A 13 0.83 6.83 18.74
CA ALA A 13 1.33 7.17 20.07
C ALA A 13 1.15 8.68 20.33
N GLY A 14 0.98 9.09 21.59
CA GLY A 14 0.81 10.51 21.95
C GLY A 14 2.04 11.35 21.55
N PRO A 15 1.91 12.69 21.43
CA PRO A 15 2.94 13.59 20.86
C PRO A 15 4.29 13.59 21.60
N THR A 16 4.36 13.02 22.81
CA THR A 16 5.56 12.94 23.65
C THR A 16 6.11 11.52 23.79
N GLN A 17 5.46 10.52 23.21
CA GLN A 17 5.86 9.13 23.33
C GLN A 17 6.74 8.75 22.15
N ARG A 18 7.91 8.16 22.42
CA ARG A 18 8.71 7.53 21.36
C ARG A 18 7.92 6.34 20.83
N ASP A 19 7.58 6.39 19.55
CA ASP A 19 6.96 5.28 18.85
C ASP A 19 8.06 4.25 18.54
N VAL A 20 8.27 3.32 19.46
CA VAL A 20 9.32 2.29 19.34
C VAL A 20 8.72 1.04 18.69
N LEU A 21 8.30 1.18 17.43
CA LEU A 21 8.00 0.01 16.62
C LEU A 21 9.33 -0.62 16.15
N PRO A 22 9.45 -1.96 16.14
CA PRO A 22 10.59 -2.61 15.53
C PRO A 22 10.69 -2.22 14.04
N LYS A 23 11.91 -2.21 13.49
CA LYS A 23 12.13 -1.95 12.07
C LYS A 23 11.34 -2.98 11.24
N ALA A 24 10.48 -2.53 10.35
CA ALA A 24 9.75 -3.41 9.45
C ALA A 24 10.69 -4.06 8.44
N GLU A 25 10.55 -5.38 8.23
CA GLU A 25 11.26 -6.13 7.18
C GLU A 25 10.65 -5.88 5.79
N ALA A 26 9.35 -5.57 5.74
CA ALA A 26 8.62 -5.12 4.56
C ALA A 26 7.31 -4.42 4.99
N MET A 27 6.69 -3.66 4.09
CA MET A 27 5.41 -2.96 4.35
C MET A 27 4.40 -3.26 3.25
N LEU A 28 3.12 -3.36 3.62
CA LEU A 28 2.01 -3.59 2.68
C LEU A 28 0.90 -2.55 2.88
N VAL A 29 0.52 -1.87 1.80
CA VAL A 29 -0.69 -1.03 1.75
C VAL A 29 -1.77 -1.77 0.97
N ALA A 30 -2.74 -2.34 1.69
CA ALA A 30 -3.85 -3.04 1.10
C ALA A 30 -5.06 -2.92 2.05
N PRO A 31 -6.25 -2.49 1.57
CA PRO A 31 -6.51 -1.89 0.27
C PRO A 31 -5.93 -0.47 0.11
N LEU A 32 -5.30 -0.18 -1.04
CA LEU A 32 -4.92 1.17 -1.45
C LEU A 32 -6.08 1.84 -2.22
N SER A 33 -6.67 2.88 -1.65
CA SER A 33 -7.71 3.67 -2.33
C SER A 33 -7.14 4.54 -3.46
N CYS A 34 -8.00 4.98 -4.40
CA CYS A 34 -7.59 5.93 -5.45
C CYS A 34 -7.10 7.26 -4.86
N THR A 35 -7.72 7.75 -3.76
CA THR A 35 -7.27 8.96 -3.07
C THR A 35 -5.87 8.78 -2.48
N SER A 36 -5.64 7.68 -1.77
CA SER A 36 -4.34 7.38 -1.16
C SER A 36 -3.25 7.18 -2.21
N LEU A 37 -3.56 6.49 -3.32
CA LEU A 37 -2.67 6.33 -4.47
C LEU A 37 -2.20 7.70 -5.00
N ASN A 38 -3.16 8.58 -5.30
CA ASN A 38 -2.83 9.89 -5.88
C ASN A 38 -2.08 10.78 -4.88
N LYS A 39 -2.46 10.75 -3.59
CA LYS A 39 -1.75 11.52 -2.55
C LYS A 39 -0.30 11.07 -2.41
N TRP A 40 -0.09 9.77 -2.20
CA TRP A 40 1.24 9.21 -1.99
C TRP A 40 2.14 9.42 -3.20
N ALA A 41 1.65 9.13 -4.41
CA ALA A 41 2.42 9.33 -5.63
C ALA A 41 2.92 10.78 -5.81
N ASN A 42 2.15 11.77 -5.36
CA ASN A 42 2.51 13.19 -5.43
C ASN A 42 3.23 13.71 -4.17
N GLY A 43 3.66 12.83 -3.26
CA GLY A 43 4.38 13.20 -2.04
C GLY A 43 3.51 13.83 -0.94
N ILE A 44 2.18 13.68 -1.01
CA ILE A 44 1.24 14.20 -0.01
C ILE A 44 1.06 13.14 1.09
N ALA A 45 1.77 13.31 2.21
CA ALA A 45 1.73 12.43 3.37
C ALA A 45 0.88 13.01 4.52
N ASP A 46 -0.39 13.33 4.25
CA ASP A 46 -1.29 13.96 5.23
C ASP A 46 -1.96 12.97 6.21
N THR A 47 -1.52 11.71 6.18
CA THR A 47 -1.91 10.67 7.14
C THR A 47 -0.65 9.94 7.60
N LEU A 48 -0.64 9.49 8.85
CA LEU A 48 0.46 8.71 9.40
C LEU A 48 0.77 7.48 8.53
N ALA A 49 -0.27 6.81 8.02
CA ALA A 49 -0.10 5.65 7.16
C ALA A 49 0.68 5.95 5.87
N ILE A 50 0.37 7.04 5.17
CA ILE A 50 1.11 7.45 3.96
C ILE A 50 2.51 7.92 4.33
N GLY A 51 2.67 8.67 5.43
CA GLY A 51 3.98 9.10 5.94
C GLY A 51 4.93 7.92 6.11
N LEU A 52 4.52 6.94 6.92
CA LEU A 52 5.34 5.76 7.22
C LEU A 52 5.77 4.97 5.98
N VAL A 53 4.86 4.71 5.03
CA VAL A 53 5.22 3.93 3.82
C VAL A 53 6.04 4.75 2.83
N SER A 54 5.81 6.07 2.76
CA SER A 54 6.60 6.97 1.92
C SER A 54 8.03 7.14 2.43
N GLU A 55 8.23 7.14 3.75
CA GLU A 55 9.55 7.13 4.37
C GLU A 55 10.20 5.75 4.21
N GLY A 56 9.46 4.69 4.54
CA GLY A 56 9.95 3.31 4.52
C GLY A 56 10.52 2.91 3.16
N VAL A 57 9.82 3.22 2.07
CA VAL A 57 10.30 2.89 0.72
C VAL A 57 11.62 3.61 0.38
N ASN A 58 11.79 4.85 0.82
CA ASN A 58 13.01 5.63 0.62
C ASN A 58 14.15 5.28 1.61
N MET A 59 13.83 4.54 2.68
CA MET A 59 14.80 3.95 3.60
C MET A 59 15.24 2.53 3.18
N GLY A 60 14.82 2.07 2.00
CA GLY A 60 15.16 0.74 1.48
C GLY A 60 14.35 -0.40 2.11
N VAL A 61 13.25 -0.10 2.82
CA VAL A 61 12.29 -1.13 3.23
C VAL A 61 11.49 -1.54 2.00
N PRO A 62 11.39 -2.84 1.67
CA PRO A 62 10.50 -3.29 0.61
C PRO A 62 9.04 -2.89 0.87
N VAL A 63 8.41 -2.22 -0.09
CA VAL A 63 7.02 -1.77 0.04
C VAL A 63 6.15 -2.28 -1.11
N LEU A 64 5.00 -2.86 -0.75
CA LEU A 64 3.99 -3.35 -1.67
C LEU A 64 2.70 -2.54 -1.50
N ALA A 65 1.95 -2.36 -2.58
CA ALA A 65 0.64 -1.73 -2.52
C ALA A 65 -0.36 -2.43 -3.44
N MET A 66 -1.51 -2.83 -2.92
CA MET A 66 -2.58 -3.46 -3.69
C MET A 66 -3.80 -2.54 -3.77
N PRO A 67 -4.23 -2.10 -4.97
CA PRO A 67 -5.34 -1.18 -5.12
C PRO A 67 -6.67 -1.82 -4.75
N TYR A 68 -7.62 -0.97 -4.36
CA TYR A 68 -9.03 -1.32 -4.29
C TYR A 68 -9.88 -0.08 -4.57
N PHE A 69 -10.31 0.05 -5.82
CA PHE A 69 -11.23 1.09 -6.25
C PHE A 69 -11.87 0.66 -7.57
N ASN A 70 -12.90 1.40 -7.98
CA ASN A 70 -13.65 1.03 -9.18
C ASN A 70 -12.99 1.54 -10.47
N GLN A 71 -13.40 0.99 -11.61
CA GLN A 71 -12.90 1.37 -12.93
C GLN A 71 -13.14 2.85 -13.29
N ALA A 72 -14.21 3.48 -12.80
CA ALA A 72 -14.44 4.90 -13.05
C ALA A 72 -13.42 5.79 -12.32
N GLN A 73 -13.03 5.42 -11.10
CA GLN A 73 -11.90 6.04 -10.42
C GLN A 73 -10.58 5.73 -11.14
N GLY A 74 -10.40 4.50 -11.65
CA GLY A 74 -9.23 4.10 -12.44
C GLY A 74 -9.05 4.88 -13.76
N ARG A 75 -10.13 5.41 -14.34
CA ARG A 75 -10.09 6.25 -15.56
C ARG A 75 -9.65 7.69 -15.30
N GLN A 76 -9.49 8.10 -14.04
CA GLN A 76 -8.95 9.43 -13.73
C GLN A 76 -7.56 9.58 -14.37
N PRO A 77 -7.28 10.67 -15.09
CA PRO A 77 -5.99 10.84 -15.78
C PRO A 77 -4.78 10.74 -14.86
N ALA A 78 -4.94 11.06 -13.58
CA ALA A 78 -3.89 10.95 -12.57
C ALA A 78 -3.50 9.50 -12.25
N VAL A 79 -4.42 8.54 -12.30
CA VAL A 79 -4.17 7.15 -11.87
C VAL A 79 -2.99 6.50 -12.59
N PRO A 80 -2.92 6.45 -13.94
CA PRO A 80 -1.78 5.83 -14.61
C PRO A 80 -0.44 6.53 -14.30
N ARG A 81 -0.45 7.85 -14.09
CA ARG A 81 0.75 8.59 -13.66
C ARG A 81 1.14 8.22 -12.24
N SER A 82 0.20 8.23 -11.31
CA SER A 82 0.44 7.88 -9.92
C SER A 82 0.91 6.45 -9.73
N VAL A 83 0.41 5.50 -10.52
CA VAL A 83 0.94 4.13 -10.54
C VAL A 83 2.38 4.10 -11.04
N ALA A 84 2.68 4.83 -12.12
CA ALA A 84 4.05 4.93 -12.63
C ALA A 84 5.00 5.58 -11.61
N ASP A 85 4.56 6.62 -10.92
CA ASP A 85 5.33 7.33 -9.91
C ASP A 85 5.62 6.44 -8.69
N LEU A 86 4.64 5.66 -8.21
CA LEU A 86 4.86 4.68 -7.14
C LEU A 86 5.85 3.59 -7.58
N ARG A 87 5.73 3.09 -8.80
CA ARG A 87 6.70 2.11 -9.34
C ARG A 87 8.11 2.71 -9.46
N ALA A 88 8.23 3.97 -9.86
CA ALA A 88 9.50 4.69 -9.92
C ALA A 88 10.12 4.91 -8.53
N GLN A 89 9.30 4.95 -7.48
CA GLN A 89 9.73 4.96 -6.08
C GLN A 89 10.09 3.57 -5.55
N ASN A 90 10.13 2.52 -6.38
CA ASN A 90 10.36 1.11 -6.01
C ASN A 90 9.23 0.45 -5.21
N VAL A 91 8.00 1.00 -5.28
CA VAL A 91 6.82 0.31 -4.73
C VAL A 91 6.38 -0.81 -5.68
N LYS A 92 6.25 -2.04 -5.17
CA LYS A 92 5.66 -3.15 -5.91
C LYS A 92 4.13 -3.00 -5.92
N TYR A 93 3.63 -2.38 -6.98
CA TYR A 93 2.19 -2.17 -7.19
C TYR A 93 1.52 -3.44 -7.73
N LEU A 94 0.57 -4.00 -6.98
CA LEU A 94 -0.07 -5.29 -7.22
C LEU A 94 -1.41 -5.12 -7.96
N ASP A 95 -1.39 -4.87 -9.27
CA ASP A 95 -2.58 -4.74 -10.13
C ASP A 95 -2.77 -5.92 -11.09
N GLY A 96 -3.97 -6.01 -11.67
CA GLY A 96 -4.31 -6.99 -12.68
C GLY A 96 -4.32 -8.44 -12.16
N PRO A 97 -4.01 -9.44 -13.00
CA PRO A 97 -4.08 -10.87 -12.62
C PRO A 97 -3.17 -11.27 -11.45
N ALA A 98 -2.06 -10.56 -11.27
CA ALA A 98 -1.11 -10.78 -10.18
C ALA A 98 -1.53 -10.12 -8.86
N GLY A 99 -2.54 -9.24 -8.88
CA GLY A 99 -3.03 -8.53 -7.71
C GLY A 99 -4.53 -8.29 -7.76
N TYR A 100 -4.94 -7.02 -7.77
CA TYR A 100 -6.35 -6.64 -7.83
C TYR A 100 -6.75 -6.07 -9.20
N GLU A 101 -7.81 -6.62 -9.78
CA GLU A 101 -8.47 -6.07 -10.96
C GLU A 101 -9.60 -5.11 -10.55
N LEU A 102 -9.60 -3.88 -11.10
CA LEU A 102 -10.57 -2.87 -10.72
C LEU A 102 -12.00 -3.32 -11.06
N HIS A 103 -12.89 -3.28 -10.07
CA HIS A 103 -14.28 -3.67 -10.21
C HIS A 103 -15.12 -2.60 -10.94
N PRO A 104 -16.24 -2.96 -11.58
CA PRO A 104 -17.16 -1.97 -12.13
C PRO A 104 -17.71 -1.03 -11.05
N PRO A 105 -18.08 0.22 -11.38
CA PRO A 105 -18.66 1.16 -10.43
C PRO A 105 -19.86 0.57 -9.68
N LYS A 106 -19.96 0.84 -8.37
CA LYS A 106 -21.02 0.35 -7.46
C LYS A 106 -21.05 -1.17 -7.26
N GLN A 107 -20.04 -1.91 -7.71
CA GLN A 107 -19.93 -3.36 -7.54
C GLN A 107 -18.78 -3.77 -6.60
N GLY A 108 -18.36 -2.84 -5.72
CA GLY A 108 -17.33 -3.15 -4.74
C GLY A 108 -17.84 -4.15 -3.70
N ALA A 109 -17.06 -5.19 -3.43
CA ALA A 109 -17.27 -6.15 -2.36
C ALA A 109 -16.06 -6.14 -1.40
N PRO A 110 -15.98 -5.19 -0.44
CA PRO A 110 -14.80 -5.06 0.43
C PRO A 110 -14.50 -6.32 1.24
N ALA A 111 -15.54 -7.08 1.62
CA ALA A 111 -15.40 -8.36 2.31
C ALA A 111 -14.76 -9.46 1.43
N ALA A 112 -14.79 -9.33 0.11
CA ALA A 112 -14.19 -10.24 -0.86
C ALA A 112 -12.83 -9.74 -1.39
N PHE A 113 -12.25 -8.72 -0.75
CA PHE A 113 -10.91 -8.26 -1.11
C PHE A 113 -9.89 -9.40 -0.98
N PRO A 114 -9.02 -9.65 -1.98
CA PRO A 114 -8.20 -10.85 -2.03
C PRO A 114 -6.95 -10.74 -1.14
N TRP A 115 -7.15 -10.65 0.18
CA TRP A 115 -6.09 -10.53 1.18
C TRP A 115 -4.97 -11.56 1.00
N GLU A 116 -5.33 -12.82 0.77
CA GLU A 116 -4.39 -13.93 0.55
C GLU A 116 -3.37 -13.66 -0.56
N ARG A 117 -3.76 -12.92 -1.62
CA ARG A 117 -2.83 -12.55 -2.70
C ARG A 117 -1.83 -11.49 -2.24
N ALA A 118 -2.31 -10.48 -1.50
CA ALA A 118 -1.47 -9.41 -0.96
C ALA A 118 -0.44 -9.95 0.03
N LEU A 119 -0.88 -10.86 0.90
CA LEU A 119 -0.04 -11.46 1.95
C LEU A 119 0.98 -12.41 1.39
N ARG A 120 0.60 -13.26 0.43
CA ARG A 120 1.56 -14.11 -0.28
C ARG A 120 2.65 -13.30 -0.97
N ALA A 121 2.27 -12.21 -1.66
CA ALA A 121 3.24 -11.34 -2.33
C ALA A 121 4.21 -10.67 -1.34
N LEU A 122 3.75 -10.39 -0.12
CA LEU A 122 4.57 -9.84 0.97
C LEU A 122 5.50 -10.91 1.56
N GLU A 123 5.00 -12.12 1.81
CA GLU A 123 5.79 -13.27 2.29
C GLU A 123 6.93 -13.63 1.33
N GLU A 124 6.68 -13.59 0.01
CA GLU A 124 7.70 -13.79 -1.02
C GLU A 124 8.83 -12.76 -0.95
N VAL A 125 8.50 -11.52 -0.57
CA VAL A 125 9.48 -10.42 -0.43
C VAL A 125 10.28 -10.55 0.86
N VAL A 126 9.66 -11.02 1.94
CA VAL A 126 10.36 -11.22 3.23
C VAL A 126 11.23 -12.48 3.22
N SER A 127 10.85 -13.50 2.45
CA SER A 127 11.56 -14.79 2.40
C SER A 127 12.72 -14.83 1.39
N GLY A 128 12.82 -13.83 0.51
CA GLY A 128 13.84 -13.72 -0.54
C GLY A 128 14.98 -12.80 -0.13
#